data_AF-A0A1Q7QBD4-F1
#
_entry.id   AF-A0A1Q7QBD4-F1
#
_cell.length_a   1.000
_cell.length_b   1.000
_cell.length_c   1.000
_cell.angle_alpha   90.00
_cell.angle_beta   90.00
_cell.angle_gamma   90.00
#
_symmetry.space_group_name_H-M   'P 1'
#
loop_
_entity.id
_entity.type
_entity.pdbx_description
1 polymer ?
#
loop_
_entity_poly.entity_id
_entity_poly.type
_entity_poly.pdbx_seq_one_letter_code
_entity_poly.pdbx_strand_id
1 'polypeptide(L)'
;MQRCDLSGDITSYLKKIQTKDPSTYSTIKSQWEAAQKDGATAADVEFYTDSTAHCSSLESSGSQVGTATYKLAVNFVFQFKDQASAEKGYKSDSIFGFSAASLKSSQVPVAEGATTGLGPNSIVLTIAITSQTFYVAVWQNKQFMVILGILNIDAATDKNAALAENKRIG
;
A
#
# COMPACT_ATOMS: atom_id res chain seq x y z
N MET A 1 -6.74 -16.24 -0.15
CA MET A 1 -7.25 -15.04 0.53
C MET A 1 -8.50 -14.56 -0.22
N GLN A 2 -9.38 -13.85 0.46
CA GLN A 2 -10.61 -13.26 -0.08
C GLN A 2 -10.49 -11.74 -0.05
N ARG A 3 -11.10 -11.07 -1.04
CA ARG A 3 -11.18 -9.61 -1.11
C ARG A 3 -12.17 -9.12 -0.06
N CYS A 4 -11.81 -8.07 0.67
CA CYS A 4 -12.70 -7.46 1.66
C CYS A 4 -13.62 -6.41 1.05
N ASP A 5 -14.83 -6.29 1.60
CA ASP A 5 -15.82 -5.30 1.18
C ASP A 5 -15.36 -3.87 1.35
N LEU A 6 -14.35 -3.61 2.19
CA LEU A 6 -13.73 -2.31 2.35
C LEU A 6 -13.06 -1.80 1.05
N SER A 7 -12.67 -2.71 0.16
CA SER A 7 -11.90 -2.42 -1.05
C SER A 7 -12.69 -1.64 -2.12
N GLY A 8 -11.96 -1.00 -3.03
CA GLY A 8 -12.49 -0.30 -4.21
C GLY A 8 -11.77 1.02 -4.47
N ASP A 9 -12.32 1.80 -5.39
CA ASP A 9 -11.80 3.13 -5.71
C ASP A 9 -11.77 4.04 -4.47
N ILE A 10 -10.88 5.03 -4.48
CA ILE A 10 -10.66 5.93 -3.33
C ILE A 10 -11.92 6.64 -2.86
N THR A 11 -12.87 6.95 -3.74
CA THR A 11 -14.14 7.59 -3.35
C THR A 11 -15.03 6.61 -2.59
N SER A 12 -15.15 5.39 -3.11
CA SER A 12 -15.87 4.29 -2.49
C SER A 12 -15.24 3.89 -1.14
N TYR A 13 -13.91 3.81 -1.06
CA TYR A 13 -13.19 3.53 0.17
C TYR A 13 -13.41 4.63 1.22
N LEU A 14 -13.21 5.90 0.86
CA LEU A 14 -13.44 7.05 1.75
C LEU A 14 -14.86 7.06 2.31
N LYS A 15 -15.87 6.77 1.47
CA LYS A 15 -17.26 6.68 1.90
C LYS A 15 -17.49 5.58 2.95
N LYS A 16 -16.84 4.42 2.78
CA LYS A 16 -16.96 3.29 3.72
C LYS A 16 -16.32 3.60 5.07
N ILE A 17 -15.13 4.20 5.09
CA ILE A 17 -14.43 4.50 6.34
C ILE A 17 -14.95 5.74 7.05
N GLN A 18 -15.65 6.65 6.37
CA GLN A 18 -16.17 7.89 6.97
C GLN A 18 -16.98 7.65 8.26
N THR A 19 -17.79 6.58 8.28
CA THR A 19 -18.62 6.24 9.44
C THR A 19 -17.98 5.20 10.35
N LYS A 20 -17.21 4.25 9.77
CA LYS A 20 -16.66 3.10 10.50
C LYS A 20 -15.33 3.39 11.20
N ASP A 21 -14.52 4.29 10.64
CA ASP A 21 -13.26 4.77 11.21
C ASP A 21 -13.02 6.25 10.84
N PRO A 22 -13.68 7.19 11.56
CA PRO A 22 -13.58 8.62 11.27
C PRO A 22 -12.15 9.18 11.36
N SER A 23 -11.30 8.56 12.17
CA SER A 23 -9.91 8.98 12.38
C SER A 23 -9.05 8.69 11.15
N THR A 24 -9.15 7.47 10.62
CA THR A 24 -8.52 7.07 9.36
C THR A 24 -9.13 7.88 8.22
N TYR A 25 -10.45 8.06 8.17
CA TYR A 25 -11.09 8.89 7.15
C TYR A 25 -10.49 10.29 7.03
N SER A 26 -10.37 11.02 8.15
CA SER A 26 -9.84 12.38 8.12
C SER A 26 -8.41 12.42 7.59
N THR A 27 -7.57 11.48 8.05
CA THR A 27 -6.16 11.40 7.64
C THR A 27 -6.04 11.09 6.15
N ILE A 28 -6.75 10.05 5.70
CA ILE A 28 -6.67 9.58 4.31
C ILE A 28 -7.25 10.60 3.36
N LYS A 29 -8.36 11.25 3.72
CA LYS A 29 -8.94 12.29 2.88
C LYS A 29 -7.96 13.45 2.66
N SER A 30 -7.30 13.93 3.72
CA SER A 30 -6.32 15.01 3.59
C SER A 30 -5.11 14.59 2.75
N GLN A 31 -4.64 13.35 2.90
CA GLN A 31 -3.54 12.80 2.08
C GLN A 31 -3.95 12.66 0.61
N TRP A 32 -5.17 12.22 0.33
CA TRP A 32 -5.70 12.13 -1.03
C TRP A 32 -5.83 13.51 -1.67
N GLU A 33 -6.37 14.49 -0.97
CA GLU A 33 -6.46 15.88 -1.45
C GLU A 33 -5.08 16.50 -1.73
N ALA A 34 -4.07 16.15 -0.93
CA ALA A 34 -2.68 16.54 -1.18
C ALA A 34 -2.12 15.87 -2.44
N ALA A 35 -2.30 14.55 -2.58
CA ALA A 35 -1.87 13.80 -3.76
C ALA A 35 -2.54 14.35 -5.05
N GLN A 36 -3.81 14.74 -4.98
CA GLN A 36 -4.52 15.36 -6.10
C GLN A 36 -3.89 16.71 -6.52
N LYS A 37 -3.47 17.54 -5.56
CA LYS A 37 -2.74 18.79 -5.85
C LYS A 37 -1.39 18.52 -6.53
N ASP A 38 -0.78 17.37 -6.24
CA ASP A 38 0.45 16.89 -6.86
C ASP A 38 0.23 16.11 -8.17
N GLY A 39 -1.02 16.00 -8.64
CA GLY A 39 -1.36 15.44 -9.94
C GLY A 39 -1.92 14.02 -9.92
N ALA A 40 -2.26 13.47 -8.76
CA ALA A 40 -3.03 12.23 -8.69
C ALA A 40 -4.45 12.42 -9.24
N THR A 41 -4.91 11.50 -10.08
CA THR A 41 -6.20 11.57 -10.78
C THR A 41 -7.16 10.46 -10.38
N ALA A 42 -6.63 9.30 -9.98
CA ALA A 42 -7.39 8.19 -9.44
C ALA A 42 -6.56 7.42 -8.42
N ALA A 43 -7.24 6.70 -7.53
CA ALA A 43 -6.60 5.70 -6.68
C ALA A 43 -7.55 4.53 -6.41
N ASP A 44 -6.96 3.36 -6.20
CA ASP A 44 -7.65 2.12 -5.86
C ASP A 44 -7.05 1.55 -4.58
N VAL A 45 -7.92 1.05 -3.71
CA VAL A 45 -7.55 0.56 -2.38
C VAL A 45 -8.08 -0.86 -2.22
N GLU A 46 -7.18 -1.82 -2.04
CA GLU A 46 -7.53 -3.23 -2.00
C GLU A 46 -7.05 -3.88 -0.71
N PHE A 47 -7.96 -4.61 -0.06
CA PHE A 47 -7.69 -5.40 1.12
C PHE A 47 -8.04 -6.87 0.85
N TYR A 48 -7.11 -7.77 1.16
CA TYR A 48 -7.33 -9.20 1.12
C TYR A 48 -6.95 -9.82 2.45
N THR A 49 -7.71 -10.83 2.90
CA THR A 49 -7.38 -11.59 4.11
C THR A 49 -7.84 -13.05 3.99
N ASP A 50 -7.59 -13.88 5.00
CA ASP A 50 -7.95 -15.30 5.03
C ASP A 50 -9.41 -15.56 5.48
N SER A 51 -10.09 -14.63 6.15
CA SER A 51 -11.46 -14.83 6.65
C SER A 51 -12.37 -13.60 6.54
N THR A 52 -13.69 -13.82 6.48
CA THR A 52 -14.67 -12.73 6.48
C THR A 52 -14.64 -11.96 7.81
N ALA A 53 -14.35 -12.62 8.92
CA ALA A 53 -14.20 -11.98 10.23
C ALA A 53 -13.03 -11.00 10.27
N HIS A 54 -11.89 -11.36 9.67
CA HIS A 54 -10.76 -10.44 9.54
C HIS A 54 -11.09 -9.27 8.61
N CYS A 55 -11.85 -9.47 7.53
CA CYS A 55 -12.33 -8.37 6.71
C CYS A 55 -13.19 -7.38 7.52
N SER A 56 -14.14 -7.88 8.33
CA SER A 56 -14.96 -7.03 9.19
C SER A 56 -14.12 -6.27 10.23
N SER A 57 -13.02 -6.86 10.74
CA SER A 57 -12.14 -6.19 11.70
C SER A 57 -11.40 -4.97 11.12
N LEU A 58 -11.05 -5.02 9.83
CA LEU A 58 -10.35 -3.93 9.15
C LEU A 58 -11.24 -2.69 8.96
N GLU A 59 -12.56 -2.86 8.95
CA GLU A 59 -13.49 -1.77 8.69
C GLU A 59 -13.50 -0.70 9.78
N SER A 60 -13.15 -1.07 11.02
CA SER A 60 -13.11 -0.18 12.19
C SER A 60 -11.71 0.04 12.76
N SER A 61 -10.69 -0.63 12.20
CA SER A 61 -9.31 -0.66 12.74
C SER A 61 -8.27 -0.44 11.64
N GLY A 62 -8.57 0.38 10.63
CA GLY A 62 -7.69 0.59 9.47
C GLY A 62 -6.30 1.10 9.85
N SER A 63 -6.20 1.88 10.93
CA SER A 63 -4.93 2.36 11.50
C SER A 63 -4.04 1.26 12.11
N GLN A 64 -4.57 0.04 12.31
CA GLN A 64 -3.89 -1.09 12.94
C GLN A 64 -3.49 -2.19 11.95
N VAL A 65 -3.59 -1.95 10.64
CA VAL A 65 -3.18 -2.92 9.60
C VAL A 65 -1.79 -3.51 9.84
N GLY A 66 -0.84 -2.69 10.33
CA GLY A 66 0.53 -3.12 10.61
C GLY A 66 0.70 -4.06 11.80
N THR A 67 -0.34 -4.33 12.59
CA THR A 67 -0.29 -5.24 13.76
C THR A 67 -1.06 -6.54 13.54
N ALA A 68 -1.57 -6.77 12.33
CA ALA A 68 -2.35 -7.96 12.02
C ALA A 68 -1.53 -9.24 12.20
N THR A 69 -2.06 -10.19 12.97
CA THR A 69 -1.46 -11.52 13.22
C THR A 69 -1.99 -12.61 12.29
N TYR A 70 -2.78 -12.22 11.29
CA TYR A 70 -3.39 -13.09 10.29
C TYR A 70 -2.89 -12.73 8.88
N LYS A 71 -3.26 -13.53 7.86
CA LYS A 71 -2.88 -13.24 6.47
C LYS A 71 -3.56 -11.97 6.00
N LEU A 72 -2.78 -10.96 5.63
CA LEU A 72 -3.30 -9.67 5.19
C LEU A 72 -2.49 -9.16 4.02
N ALA A 73 -3.16 -8.67 2.99
CA ALA A 73 -2.54 -7.87 1.93
C ALA A 73 -3.33 -6.58 1.80
N VAL A 74 -2.62 -5.46 1.84
CA VAL A 74 -3.16 -4.11 1.64
C VAL A 74 -2.42 -3.48 0.50
N ASN A 75 -3.16 -2.98 -0.48
CA ASN A 75 -2.59 -2.43 -1.69
C ASN A 75 -3.24 -1.09 -2.03
N PHE A 76 -2.41 -0.07 -2.20
CA PHE A 76 -2.83 1.25 -2.65
C PHE A 76 -2.17 1.55 -3.98
N VAL A 77 -2.98 1.75 -5.02
CA VAL A 77 -2.51 2.11 -6.36
C VAL A 77 -2.99 3.51 -6.66
N PHE A 78 -2.06 4.39 -7.01
CA PHE A 78 -2.34 5.77 -7.41
C PHE A 78 -2.01 5.94 -8.88
N GLN A 79 -2.94 6.51 -9.63
CA GLN A 79 -2.70 7.00 -10.98
C GLN A 79 -2.47 8.51 -10.92
N PHE A 80 -1.40 8.96 -11.56
CA PHE A 80 -1.08 10.36 -11.76
C PHE A 80 -1.33 10.77 -13.22
N LYS A 81 -1.42 12.08 -13.44
CA LYS A 81 -1.60 12.69 -14.76
C LYS A 81 -0.43 12.39 -15.72
N ASP A 82 0.78 12.19 -15.19
CA ASP A 82 1.99 11.91 -15.94
C ASP A 82 3.04 11.19 -15.06
N GLN A 83 4.07 10.65 -15.71
CA GLN A 83 5.15 9.96 -15.03
C GLN A 83 5.92 10.87 -14.05
N ALA A 84 6.18 12.13 -14.42
CA ALA A 84 6.93 13.05 -13.57
C ALA A 84 6.21 13.31 -12.22
N SER A 85 4.88 13.39 -12.26
CA SER A 85 4.04 13.53 -11.08
C SER A 85 4.03 12.26 -10.23
N ALA A 86 4.00 11.07 -10.86
CA ALA A 86 4.12 9.80 -10.14
C ALA A 86 5.51 9.63 -9.47
N GLU A 87 6.58 10.03 -10.17
CA GLU A 87 7.94 10.03 -9.62
C GLU A 87 8.07 11.00 -8.44
N LYS A 88 7.41 12.15 -8.51
CA LYS A 88 7.32 13.09 -7.38
C LYS A 88 6.55 12.45 -6.22
N GLY A 89 5.43 11.78 -6.48
CA GLY A 89 4.67 11.05 -5.46
C GLY A 89 5.47 9.96 -4.77
N TYR A 90 6.26 9.18 -5.51
CA TYR A 90 7.18 8.18 -4.93
C TYR A 90 8.21 8.80 -3.97
N LYS A 91 8.68 10.02 -4.28
CA LYS A 91 9.67 10.76 -3.50
C LYS A 91 9.05 11.61 -2.39
N SER A 92 7.74 11.86 -2.42
CA SER A 92 7.08 12.72 -1.44
C SER A 92 6.87 12.00 -0.12
N ASP A 93 6.49 12.78 0.89
CA ASP A 93 6.15 12.25 2.20
C ASP A 93 4.91 11.35 2.14
N SER A 94 4.82 10.54 3.20
CA SER A 94 3.88 9.45 3.45
C SER A 94 2.47 9.62 2.87
N ILE A 95 2.07 8.67 2.02
CA ILE A 95 0.66 8.40 1.72
C ILE A 95 0.28 7.13 2.48
N PHE A 96 -0.81 7.18 3.27
CA PHE A 96 -1.26 6.07 4.12
C PHE A 96 -0.28 5.62 5.23
N GLY A 97 0.66 6.46 5.66
CA GLY A 97 1.65 6.05 6.67
C GLY A 97 2.91 5.40 6.08
N PHE A 98 2.94 5.14 4.77
CA PHE A 98 4.05 4.49 4.09
C PHE A 98 4.65 5.40 3.01
N SER A 99 5.98 5.50 2.99
CA SER A 99 6.73 6.10 1.90
C SER A 99 8.06 5.39 1.73
N ALA A 100 8.73 5.66 0.61
CA ALA A 100 10.09 5.19 0.45
C ALA A 100 11.02 5.74 1.55
N ALA A 101 10.80 6.99 1.97
CA ALA A 101 11.57 7.60 3.04
C ALA A 101 11.36 6.92 4.40
N SER A 102 10.12 6.54 4.75
CA SER A 102 9.85 5.85 6.03
C SER A 102 10.43 4.43 6.07
N LEU A 103 10.46 3.74 4.93
CA LEU A 103 11.10 2.43 4.82
C LEU A 103 12.63 2.54 4.98
N LYS A 104 13.26 3.54 4.37
CA LYS A 104 14.71 3.76 4.53
C LYS A 104 15.12 4.14 5.95
N SER A 105 14.25 4.82 6.70
CA SER A 105 14.55 5.22 8.08
C SER A 105 14.30 4.12 9.12
N SER A 106 13.73 2.98 8.72
CA SER A 106 13.32 1.89 9.63
C SER A 106 14.46 1.12 10.32
N GLN A 107 15.73 1.43 10.02
CA GLN A 107 16.93 0.70 10.48
C GLN A 107 16.99 -0.79 10.07
N VAL A 108 16.01 -1.26 9.30
CA VAL A 108 15.96 -2.60 8.71
C VAL A 108 16.56 -2.54 7.30
N PRO A 109 17.34 -3.55 6.87
CA PRO A 109 17.83 -3.63 5.50
C PRO A 109 16.69 -3.58 4.48
N VAL A 110 16.86 -2.78 3.44
CA VAL A 110 15.94 -2.65 2.32
C VAL A 110 16.63 -3.02 1.00
N ALA A 111 15.86 -3.55 0.05
CA ALA A 111 16.27 -3.65 -1.34
C ALA A 111 15.76 -2.41 -2.09
N GLU A 112 16.57 -1.85 -3.00
CA GLU A 112 16.24 -0.63 -3.73
C GLU A 112 16.47 -0.76 -5.24
N GLY A 113 15.72 0.05 -5.98
CA GLY A 113 15.85 0.18 -7.42
C GLY A 113 15.77 -1.14 -8.17
N ALA A 114 16.62 -1.31 -9.19
CA ALA A 114 16.55 -2.48 -10.08
C ALA A 114 16.65 -3.83 -9.35
N THR A 115 17.26 -3.90 -8.16
CA THR A 115 17.40 -5.15 -7.40
C THR A 115 16.08 -5.69 -6.84
N THR A 116 15.06 -4.84 -6.71
CA THR A 116 13.71 -5.26 -6.26
C THR A 116 12.97 -6.03 -7.36
N GLY A 117 13.32 -5.80 -8.63
CA GLY A 117 12.55 -6.26 -9.80
C GLY A 117 11.32 -5.40 -10.13
N LEU A 118 11.06 -4.32 -9.37
CA LEU A 118 9.91 -3.43 -9.55
C LEU A 118 10.24 -2.17 -10.36
N GLY A 119 11.53 -1.93 -10.66
CA GLY A 119 11.99 -0.80 -11.46
C GLY A 119 12.92 0.14 -10.69
N PRO A 120 13.42 1.21 -11.33
CA PRO A 120 14.43 2.10 -10.73
C PRO A 120 13.90 2.90 -9.53
N ASN A 121 12.62 3.26 -9.53
CA ASN A 121 11.96 3.93 -8.41
C ASN A 121 11.21 2.90 -7.57
N SER A 122 11.94 2.15 -6.76
CA SER A 122 11.35 1.15 -5.89
C SER A 122 12.17 0.91 -4.64
N ILE A 123 11.49 0.47 -3.60
CA ILE A 123 12.06 0.03 -2.34
C ILE A 123 11.21 -1.09 -1.77
N VAL A 124 11.86 -2.11 -1.24
CA VAL A 124 11.23 -3.27 -0.61
C VAL A 124 11.90 -3.51 0.74
N LEU A 125 11.08 -3.63 1.76
CA LEU A 125 11.44 -4.10 3.08
C LEU A 125 10.82 -5.47 3.29
N THR A 126 11.62 -6.41 3.80
CA THR A 126 11.14 -7.73 4.19
C THR A 126 11.65 -8.05 5.57
N ILE A 127 10.74 -8.24 6.52
CA ILE A 127 11.04 -8.65 7.89
C ILE A 127 10.43 -10.02 8.10
N ALA A 128 11.22 -10.95 8.62
CA ALA A 128 10.73 -12.19 9.18
C ALA A 128 11.19 -12.24 10.64
N ILE A 129 10.23 -12.12 11.57
CA ILE A 129 10.44 -12.40 12.99
C ILE A 129 9.72 -13.69 13.33
N THR A 130 10.07 -14.33 14.45
CA THR A 130 9.69 -15.72 14.78
C THR A 130 8.20 -16.04 14.66
N SER A 131 7.32 -15.04 14.81
CA SER A 131 5.87 -15.21 14.72
C SER A 131 5.19 -14.47 13.56
N GLN A 132 5.89 -13.62 12.80
CA GLN A 132 5.28 -12.78 11.77
C GLN A 132 6.22 -12.49 10.60
N THR A 133 5.66 -12.41 9.41
CA THR A 133 6.37 -11.94 8.21
C THR A 133 5.72 -10.65 7.72
N PHE A 134 6.56 -9.70 7.31
CA PHE A 134 6.15 -8.43 6.75
C PHE A 134 6.90 -8.22 5.44
N TYR A 135 6.15 -7.94 4.40
CA TYR A 135 6.66 -7.48 3.11
C TYR A 135 6.02 -6.13 2.82
N VAL A 136 6.83 -5.08 2.70
CA VAL A 136 6.34 -3.75 2.33
C VAL A 136 7.12 -3.28 1.11
N ALA A 137 6.42 -2.95 0.04
CA ALA A 137 6.97 -2.42 -1.18
C ALA A 137 6.34 -1.08 -1.51
N VAL A 138 7.18 -0.11 -1.89
CA VAL A 138 6.74 1.16 -2.47
C VAL A 138 7.48 1.33 -3.78
N TRP A 139 6.75 1.54 -4.88
CA TRP A 139 7.38 1.74 -6.18
C TRP A 139 6.56 2.64 -7.09
N GLN A 140 7.22 3.14 -8.12
CA GLN A 140 6.60 3.85 -9.22
C GLN A 140 6.93 3.13 -10.53
N ASN A 141 5.92 3.06 -11.41
CA ASN A 141 6.07 2.58 -12.77
C ASN A 141 5.14 3.40 -13.69
N LYS A 142 5.71 4.02 -14.73
CA LYS A 142 5.03 4.99 -15.60
C LYS A 142 4.27 6.06 -14.78
N GLN A 143 2.98 6.22 -15.00
CA GLN A 143 2.15 7.19 -14.29
C GLN A 143 1.55 6.64 -12.98
N PHE A 144 2.00 5.48 -12.51
CA PHE A 144 1.46 4.84 -11.32
C PHE A 144 2.47 4.81 -10.17
N MET A 145 1.97 4.97 -8.95
CA MET A 145 2.69 4.67 -7.72
C MET A 145 1.89 3.60 -6.96
N VAL A 146 2.60 2.65 -6.36
CA VAL A 146 1.98 1.59 -5.57
C VAL A 146 2.62 1.51 -4.20
N ILE A 147 1.78 1.24 -3.20
CA ILE A 147 2.16 0.88 -1.83
C ILE A 147 1.50 -0.46 -1.54
N LEU A 148 2.31 -1.50 -1.37
CA LEU A 148 1.86 -2.86 -1.08
C LEU A 148 2.42 -3.30 0.27
N GLY A 149 1.55 -3.66 1.20
CA GLY A 149 1.90 -4.32 2.46
C GLY A 149 1.30 -5.72 2.49
N ILE A 150 2.12 -6.73 2.74
CA ILE A 150 1.67 -8.11 2.90
C ILE A 150 2.22 -8.67 4.21
N LEU A 151 1.35 -9.30 4.98
CA LEU A 151 1.64 -9.84 6.30
C LEU A 151 1.28 -11.33 6.36
N ASN A 152 2.16 -12.11 6.97
CA ASN A 152 1.94 -13.49 7.40
C ASN A 152 1.63 -14.51 6.29
N ILE A 153 2.15 -14.32 5.08
CA ILE A 153 2.05 -15.30 3.98
C ILE A 153 3.37 -16.05 3.82
N ASP A 154 4.26 -15.59 2.93
CA ASP A 154 5.64 -16.05 2.74
C ASP A 154 6.35 -15.14 1.74
N ALA A 155 7.66 -14.94 1.91
CA ALA A 155 8.41 -13.96 1.13
C ALA A 155 8.41 -14.23 -0.40
N ALA A 156 8.27 -15.48 -0.84
CA ALA A 156 8.27 -15.81 -2.26
C ALA A 156 6.93 -15.42 -2.92
N THR A 157 5.82 -15.77 -2.26
CA THR A 157 4.48 -15.36 -2.67
C THR A 157 4.33 -13.84 -2.68
N ASP A 158 4.84 -13.17 -1.63
CA ASP A 158 4.73 -11.71 -1.49
C ASP A 158 5.47 -10.97 -2.62
N LYS A 159 6.71 -11.40 -2.91
CA LYS A 159 7.48 -10.88 -4.03
C LYS A 159 6.78 -11.12 -5.37
N ASN A 160 6.22 -12.31 -5.58
CA ASN A 160 5.52 -12.64 -6.82
C ASN A 160 4.25 -11.79 -7.00
N ALA A 161 3.54 -11.48 -5.92
CA ALA A 161 2.39 -10.58 -5.96
C ALA A 161 2.80 -9.18 -6.43
N ALA A 162 3.85 -8.60 -5.83
CA ALA A 162 4.38 -7.29 -6.23
C ALA A 162 4.82 -7.26 -7.70
N LEU A 163 5.52 -8.30 -8.17
CA LEU A 163 5.96 -8.41 -9.57
C LEU A 163 4.77 -8.57 -10.54
N ALA A 164 3.74 -9.33 -10.15
CA ALA A 164 2.54 -9.49 -10.96
C ALA A 164 1.77 -8.18 -11.09
N GLU A 165 1.68 -7.41 -10.01
CA GLU A 165 1.08 -6.08 -10.02
C GLU A 165 1.87 -5.09 -10.87
N ASN A 166 3.21 -5.07 -10.72
CA ASN A 166 4.06 -4.20 -11.51
C ASN A 166 3.90 -4.41 -13.02
N LYS A 167 3.67 -5.66 -13.45
CA LYS A 167 3.37 -5.98 -14.87
C LYS A 167 2.02 -5.44 -15.35
N ARG A 168 1.03 -5.26 -14.48
CA ARG A 168 -0.31 -4.78 -14.85
C ARG A 168 -0.34 -3.25 -15.02
N ILE A 169 0.44 -2.53 -14.23
CA ILE A 169 0.53 -1.06 -14.29
C ILE A 169 1.60 -0.56 -15.27
N GLY A 170 2.44 -1.48 -15.78
CA GLY A 170 3.61 -1.22 -16.61
C GLY A 170 3.40 -1.22 -18.10
#